data_AF-A0A1Q3GYV4-F1
#
_entry.id   AF-A0A1Q3GYV4-F1
#
_cell.length_a   1.000
_cell.length_b   1.000
_cell.length_c   1.000
_cell.angle_alpha   90.00
_cell.angle_beta   90.00
_cell.angle_gamma   90.00
#
_symmetry.space_group_name_H-M   'P 1'
#
loop_
_entity.id
_entity.type
_entity.pdbx_description
1 polymer ?
#
loop_
_entity_poly.entity_id
_entity_poly.type
_entity_poly.pdbx_seq_one_letter_code
_entity_poly.pdbx_strand_id
1 'polypeptide(L)'
;MKRGFKNSRFFNTYTLHFQSPKLTQIMKALSILGSLLLSLSFSNLAIAQWRVIALKSDTKIYADGKLLKKGAQIKPSTQLKFAQEKSYVRVYQKRNPLFTIAPGTSKKLEGKAADLLLNRKKFFSRGEIKLIEPFYTLAEARDLLSGDLSLIFIDKAQLFFNKNVFQNYDQPEAFFLLYTHQGKKAVKKLSYQRTDDQITLPLDKNIYAGISDLNTISQNALFFKTNKTRKPTLLSRMKTVVVVKPDKKFKKEMAELIKILDREYTEKAIKKRAKTQNSSLRFMIDRADEYKLYDIIHFFLDYYDSMPERNSVKFWLIKNFPKLQVPGKQN
;
A
#
# COMPACT_ATOMS: atom_id res chain seq x y z
N MET A 1 -41.15 -42.16 -71.85
CA MET A 1 -41.30 -41.05 -70.89
C MET A 1 -40.75 -39.77 -71.51
N LYS A 2 -41.59 -38.71 -71.57
CA LYS A 2 -41.33 -37.25 -71.68
C LYS A 2 -40.21 -36.76 -72.64
N ARG A 3 -40.55 -36.15 -73.80
CA ARG A 3 -40.63 -34.67 -74.07
C ARG A 3 -39.35 -33.91 -73.65
N GLY A 4 -38.67 -33.07 -74.45
CA GLY A 4 -38.99 -32.45 -75.74
C GLY A 4 -37.94 -31.39 -76.18
N PHE A 5 -38.23 -30.78 -77.33
CA PHE A 5 -37.90 -29.43 -77.87
C PHE A 5 -36.46 -28.87 -77.71
N LYS A 6 -35.67 -28.74 -78.79
CA LYS A 6 -35.63 -27.64 -79.79
C LYS A 6 -35.53 -26.23 -79.17
N ASN A 7 -34.34 -25.61 -79.23
CA ASN A 7 -34.05 -24.46 -80.11
C ASN A 7 -32.73 -23.80 -79.71
N SER A 8 -31.74 -23.93 -80.58
CA SER A 8 -30.58 -23.06 -80.65
C SER A 8 -30.91 -21.87 -81.56
N ARG A 9 -30.63 -20.64 -81.10
CA ARG A 9 -30.01 -19.54 -81.87
C ARG A 9 -30.00 -18.23 -81.06
N PHE A 10 -28.77 -17.70 -80.93
CA PHE A 10 -28.34 -16.31 -80.82
C PHE A 10 -29.05 -15.33 -79.86
N PHE A 11 -28.30 -14.91 -78.84
CA PHE A 11 -28.21 -13.49 -78.45
C PHE A 11 -26.77 -13.17 -78.00
N ASN A 12 -26.05 -12.41 -78.84
CA ASN A 12 -24.86 -11.67 -78.42
C ASN A 12 -25.30 -10.60 -77.42
N THR A 13 -24.83 -10.67 -76.18
CA THR A 13 -24.92 -9.57 -75.21
C THR A 13 -23.54 -8.99 -75.01
N TYR A 14 -23.40 -7.73 -75.42
CA TYR A 14 -22.23 -6.90 -75.15
C TYR A 14 -22.15 -6.63 -73.64
N THR A 15 -21.13 -7.16 -72.97
CA THR A 15 -20.81 -6.80 -71.59
C THR A 15 -20.07 -5.46 -71.60
N LEU A 16 -20.77 -4.37 -71.32
CA LEU A 16 -20.16 -3.07 -71.07
C LEU A 16 -19.45 -3.10 -69.71
N HIS A 17 -18.12 -3.24 -69.73
CA HIS A 17 -17.28 -2.95 -68.57
C HIS A 17 -17.21 -1.44 -68.34
N PHE A 18 -18.14 -0.89 -67.57
CA PHE A 18 -17.99 0.43 -66.97
C PHE A 18 -17.20 0.30 -65.66
N GLN A 19 -15.88 0.16 -65.75
CA GLN A 19 -15.00 0.50 -64.63
C GLN A 19 -14.67 1.98 -64.73
N SER A 20 -15.40 2.81 -63.99
CA SER A 20 -15.02 4.20 -63.76
C SER A 20 -13.89 4.24 -62.73
N PRO A 21 -12.63 4.55 -63.11
CA PRO A 21 -11.52 4.63 -62.16
C PRO A 21 -11.73 5.70 -61.06
N LYS A 22 -12.58 6.70 -61.33
CA LYS A 22 -12.95 7.73 -60.34
C LYS A 22 -13.80 7.19 -59.19
N LEU A 23 -14.77 6.30 -59.46
CA LEU A 23 -15.63 5.72 -58.42
C LEU A 23 -14.83 4.78 -57.49
N THR A 24 -13.90 4.01 -58.03
CA THR A 24 -13.05 3.10 -57.25
C THR A 24 -12.06 3.87 -56.36
N GLN A 25 -11.54 5.01 -56.82
CA GLN A 25 -10.71 5.89 -55.99
C GLN A 25 -11.51 6.56 -54.86
N ILE A 26 -12.73 7.01 -55.13
CA ILE A 26 -13.61 7.64 -54.13
C ILE A 26 -13.98 6.64 -53.03
N MET A 27 -14.32 5.39 -53.38
CA MET A 27 -14.61 4.36 -52.38
C MET A 27 -13.39 3.95 -51.53
N LYS A 28 -12.19 3.92 -52.12
CA LYS A 28 -10.94 3.70 -51.37
C LYS A 28 -10.62 4.87 -50.43
N ALA A 29 -10.84 6.11 -50.87
CA ALA A 29 -10.66 7.28 -50.01
C ALA A 29 -11.65 7.29 -48.83
N LEU A 30 -12.91 6.88 -49.05
CA LEU A 30 -13.94 6.74 -48.02
C LEU A 30 -13.64 5.61 -47.02
N SER A 31 -13.11 4.46 -47.47
CA SER A 31 -12.71 3.38 -46.55
C SER A 31 -11.47 3.73 -45.72
N ILE A 32 -10.53 4.47 -46.30
CA ILE A 32 -9.37 5.02 -45.60
C ILE A 32 -9.81 6.08 -44.59
N LEU A 33 -10.72 7.00 -44.95
CA LEU A 33 -11.27 7.97 -43.98
C LEU A 33 -12.05 7.29 -42.84
N GLY A 34 -12.85 6.26 -43.15
CA GLY A 34 -13.60 5.51 -42.14
C GLY A 34 -12.70 4.74 -41.17
N SER A 35 -11.59 4.18 -41.65
CA SER A 35 -10.60 3.49 -40.82
C SER A 35 -9.67 4.46 -40.07
N LEU A 36 -9.40 5.66 -40.61
CA LEU A 36 -8.71 6.74 -39.90
C LEU A 36 -9.58 7.31 -38.77
N LEU A 37 -10.89 7.50 -39.01
CA LEU A 37 -11.83 7.96 -37.99
C LEU A 37 -12.07 6.92 -36.89
N LEU A 38 -12.17 5.62 -37.23
CA LEU A 38 -12.24 4.57 -36.21
C LEU A 38 -10.96 4.46 -35.39
N SER A 39 -9.77 4.58 -36.00
CA SER A 39 -8.48 4.51 -35.30
C SER A 39 -8.20 5.74 -34.42
N LEU A 40 -8.78 6.90 -34.72
CA LEU A 40 -8.74 8.10 -33.88
C LEU A 40 -9.67 8.02 -32.64
N SER A 41 -10.75 7.25 -32.70
CA SER A 41 -11.62 6.99 -31.54
C SER A 41 -11.08 5.95 -30.55
N PHE A 42 -10.10 5.12 -30.93
CA PHE A 42 -9.46 4.15 -30.03
C PHE A 42 -8.11 4.61 -29.45
N SER A 43 -7.57 5.74 -29.90
CA SER A 43 -6.24 6.22 -29.49
C SER A 43 -6.25 7.25 -28.35
N ASN A 44 -7.42 7.69 -27.86
CA ASN A 44 -7.51 8.79 -26.87
C ASN A 44 -8.30 8.50 -25.57
N LEU A 45 -8.41 7.24 -25.11
CA LEU A 45 -9.03 6.96 -23.79
C LEU A 45 -8.28 5.96 -22.90
N ALA A 46 -6.96 5.81 -23.11
CA ALA A 46 -6.07 5.41 -22.03
C ALA A 46 -5.73 6.60 -21.11
N ILE A 47 -6.70 7.49 -20.84
CA ILE A 47 -6.59 8.43 -19.73
C ILE A 47 -6.40 7.56 -18.48
N ALA A 48 -5.39 7.86 -17.68
CA ALA A 48 -5.05 7.16 -16.44
C ALA A 48 -6.28 7.00 -15.52
N GLN A 49 -7.09 5.96 -15.75
CA GLN A 49 -8.27 5.68 -14.94
C GLN A 49 -7.79 5.03 -13.65
N TRP A 50 -8.06 5.71 -12.55
CA TRP A 50 -7.78 5.26 -11.19
C TRP A 50 -9.02 4.55 -10.66
N ARG A 51 -8.88 3.29 -10.27
CA ARG A 51 -9.97 2.52 -9.69
C ARG A 51 -9.93 2.63 -8.17
N VAL A 52 -11.05 2.96 -7.55
CA VAL A 52 -11.21 3.00 -6.10
C VAL A 52 -11.21 1.58 -5.55
N ILE A 53 -10.32 1.31 -4.59
CA ILE A 53 -10.17 -0.01 -3.98
C ILE A 53 -10.57 -0.04 -2.50
N ALA A 54 -10.44 1.10 -1.81
CA ALA A 54 -10.92 1.26 -0.45
C ALA A 54 -11.31 2.72 -0.21
N LEU A 55 -12.24 2.91 0.70
CA LEU A 55 -12.69 4.19 1.23
C LEU A 55 -12.63 4.05 2.75
N LYS A 56 -12.33 5.13 3.47
CA LYS A 56 -12.47 5.10 4.93
C LYS A 56 -13.88 4.67 5.32
N SER A 57 -14.01 3.84 6.36
CA SER A 57 -15.32 3.46 6.87
C SER A 57 -16.08 4.70 7.37
N ASP A 58 -17.37 4.74 7.10
CA ASP A 58 -18.32 5.70 7.69
C ASP A 58 -18.11 7.17 7.28
N THR A 59 -17.32 7.43 6.23
CA THR A 59 -17.19 8.77 5.66
C THR A 59 -17.77 8.87 4.25
N LYS A 60 -18.53 9.94 4.02
CA LYS A 60 -19.07 10.26 2.69
C LYS A 60 -18.02 10.99 1.90
N ILE A 61 -17.67 10.44 0.74
CA ILE A 61 -16.74 11.05 -0.21
C ILE A 61 -17.49 11.16 -1.52
N TYR A 62 -17.45 12.32 -2.16
CA TYR A 62 -18.13 12.58 -3.40
C TYR A 62 -17.12 12.78 -4.52
N ALA A 63 -17.38 12.22 -5.70
CA ALA A 63 -16.62 12.42 -6.93
C ALA A 63 -17.55 13.05 -7.97
N ASP A 64 -17.20 14.23 -8.45
CA ASP A 64 -18.00 15.02 -9.40
C ASP A 64 -19.47 15.14 -8.94
N GLY A 65 -19.66 15.43 -7.65
CA GLY A 65 -20.97 15.59 -7.00
C GLY A 65 -21.70 14.28 -6.64
N LYS A 66 -21.21 13.11 -7.06
CA LYS A 66 -21.84 11.81 -6.78
C LYS A 66 -21.14 11.07 -5.65
N LEU A 67 -21.90 10.36 -4.81
CA LEU A 67 -21.32 9.54 -3.75
C LEU A 67 -20.36 8.49 -4.35
N LEU A 68 -19.10 8.58 -3.96
CA LEU A 68 -18.04 7.69 -4.41
C LEU A 68 -18.19 6.32 -3.75
N LYS A 69 -18.09 5.27 -4.55
CA LYS A 69 -18.18 3.88 -4.09
C LYS A 69 -16.93 3.10 -4.47
N LYS A 70 -16.64 2.06 -3.70
CA LYS A 70 -15.59 1.10 -4.04
C LYS A 70 -15.84 0.51 -5.42
N GLY A 71 -14.78 0.36 -6.21
CA GLY A 71 -14.84 -0.12 -7.60
C GLY A 71 -15.07 0.97 -8.63
N ALA A 72 -15.46 2.19 -8.23
CA ALA A 72 -15.61 3.32 -9.15
C ALA A 72 -14.29 3.67 -9.84
N GLN A 73 -14.39 4.19 -11.07
CA GLN A 73 -13.27 4.74 -11.81
C GLN A 73 -13.30 6.26 -11.68
N ILE A 74 -12.18 6.84 -11.27
CA ILE A 74 -11.93 8.28 -11.21
C ILE A 74 -10.70 8.62 -12.06
N LYS A 75 -10.49 9.89 -12.34
CA LYS A 75 -9.34 10.41 -13.08
C LYS A 75 -8.54 11.37 -12.19
N PRO A 76 -7.28 11.69 -12.53
CA PRO A 76 -6.50 12.72 -11.83
C PRO A 76 -7.25 14.06 -11.70
N SER A 77 -8.08 14.39 -12.69
CA SER A 77 -8.87 15.62 -12.74
C SER A 77 -10.24 15.55 -12.04
N THR A 78 -10.66 14.38 -11.56
CA THR A 78 -11.95 14.21 -10.88
C THR A 78 -11.99 15.11 -9.64
N GLN A 79 -13.08 15.86 -9.50
CA GLN A 79 -13.29 16.71 -8.34
C GLN A 79 -13.76 15.85 -7.17
N LEU A 80 -12.98 15.81 -6.11
CA LEU A 80 -13.29 15.06 -4.90
C LEU A 80 -13.69 15.99 -3.78
N LYS A 81 -14.75 15.63 -3.05
CA LYS A 81 -15.18 16.31 -1.82
C LYS A 81 -15.30 15.31 -0.68
N PHE A 82 -14.57 15.55 0.39
CA PHE A 82 -14.52 14.73 1.59
C PHE A 82 -15.40 15.36 2.67
N ALA A 83 -16.23 14.55 3.35
CA ALA A 83 -17.05 15.05 4.44
C ALA A 83 -16.26 15.34 5.74
N GLN A 84 -15.08 14.74 5.90
CA GLN A 84 -14.25 14.86 7.11
C GLN A 84 -12.77 14.89 6.75
N GLU A 85 -11.98 15.63 7.52
CA GLU A 85 -10.54 15.82 7.30
C GLU A 85 -9.75 14.51 7.33
N LYS A 86 -10.12 13.59 8.22
CA LYS A 86 -9.47 12.28 8.39
C LYS A 86 -9.91 11.23 7.37
N SER A 87 -10.70 11.59 6.37
CA SER A 87 -11.18 10.66 5.33
C SER A 87 -10.09 10.34 4.31
N TYR A 88 -10.18 9.19 3.65
CA TYR A 88 -9.29 8.83 2.55
C TYR A 88 -9.99 8.01 1.47
N VAL A 89 -9.46 8.10 0.25
CA VAL A 89 -9.75 7.20 -0.86
C VAL A 89 -8.45 6.52 -1.23
N ARG A 90 -8.43 5.18 -1.23
CA ARG A 90 -7.34 4.45 -1.82
C ARG A 90 -7.67 4.05 -3.23
N VAL A 91 -6.77 4.38 -4.13
CA VAL A 91 -6.93 4.12 -5.54
C VAL A 91 -5.76 3.34 -6.10
N TYR A 92 -6.07 2.70 -7.22
CA TYR A 92 -5.21 1.82 -7.96
C TYR A 92 -5.22 2.29 -9.41
N GLN A 93 -4.05 2.46 -9.99
CA GLN A 93 -3.90 2.56 -11.43
C GLN A 93 -3.13 1.35 -11.92
N LYS A 94 -3.61 0.72 -13.00
CA LYS A 94 -2.96 -0.44 -13.61
C LYS A 94 -1.46 -0.17 -13.84
N ARG A 95 -0.61 -1.05 -13.31
CA ARG A 95 0.86 -1.05 -13.36
C ARG A 95 1.56 -0.01 -12.47
N ASN A 96 0.82 0.80 -11.73
CA ASN A 96 1.37 1.75 -10.77
C ASN A 96 1.17 1.27 -9.33
N PRO A 97 2.03 1.73 -8.39
CA PRO A 97 1.81 1.47 -6.96
C PRO A 97 0.45 2.00 -6.54
N LEU A 98 -0.06 1.46 -5.44
CA LEU A 98 -1.26 2.02 -4.84
C LEU A 98 -0.93 3.37 -4.23
N PHE A 99 -1.88 4.29 -4.29
CA PHE A 99 -1.74 5.59 -3.67
C PHE A 99 -3.05 6.00 -3.03
N THR A 100 -2.91 6.90 -2.07
CA THR A 100 -4.02 7.37 -1.25
C THR A 100 -4.24 8.84 -1.53
N ILE A 101 -5.51 9.17 -1.70
CA ILE A 101 -6.00 10.53 -1.84
C ILE A 101 -6.67 10.89 -0.53
N ALA A 102 -6.28 12.00 0.08
CA ALA A 102 -6.87 12.48 1.32
C ALA A 102 -6.76 14.01 1.44
N PRO A 103 -7.60 14.66 2.26
CA PRO A 103 -7.46 16.09 2.58
C PRO A 103 -6.16 16.44 3.33
N GLY A 104 -5.49 15.41 3.87
CA GLY A 104 -4.53 15.44 4.99
C GLY A 104 -3.25 16.24 4.86
N THR A 105 -3.06 17.03 3.80
CA THR A 105 -1.93 17.98 3.68
C THR A 105 -2.38 19.40 3.31
N SER A 106 -3.53 19.56 2.67
CA SER A 106 -3.99 20.85 2.17
C SER A 106 -5.01 21.53 3.09
N LYS A 107 -5.55 20.82 4.11
CA LYS A 107 -6.76 21.20 4.88
C LYS A 107 -7.99 21.47 4.00
N LYS A 108 -7.87 21.33 2.68
CA LYS A 108 -8.98 21.49 1.74
C LYS A 108 -9.70 20.17 1.68
N LEU A 109 -10.95 20.17 2.17
CA LEU A 109 -11.87 19.04 2.04
C LEU A 109 -12.32 18.81 0.59
N GLU A 110 -11.91 19.67 -0.34
CA GLU A 110 -12.28 19.60 -1.74
C GLU A 110 -11.09 19.93 -2.64
N GLY A 111 -10.99 19.22 -3.77
CA GLY A 111 -9.95 19.47 -4.77
C GLY A 111 -9.93 18.39 -5.84
N LYS A 112 -9.08 18.58 -6.85
CA LYS A 112 -8.85 17.54 -7.86
C LYS A 112 -8.13 16.36 -7.22
N ALA A 113 -8.45 15.16 -7.69
CA ALA A 113 -7.88 13.91 -7.17
C ALA A 113 -6.33 13.91 -7.15
N ALA A 114 -5.68 14.48 -8.16
CA ALA A 114 -4.23 14.61 -8.23
C ALA A 114 -3.64 15.56 -7.18
N ASP A 115 -4.36 16.63 -6.84
CA ASP A 115 -3.90 17.66 -5.90
C ASP A 115 -4.01 17.19 -4.44
N LEU A 116 -4.84 16.17 -4.20
CA LEU A 116 -5.10 15.58 -2.89
C LEU A 116 -4.31 14.27 -2.67
N LEU A 117 -3.32 13.98 -3.52
CA LEU A 117 -2.44 12.83 -3.35
C LEU A 117 -1.59 12.98 -2.09
N LEU A 118 -1.65 11.98 -1.20
CA LEU A 118 -0.75 11.92 -0.06
C LEU A 118 0.67 11.55 -0.52
N ASN A 119 1.61 12.47 -0.30
CA ASN A 119 3.01 12.20 -0.53
C ASN A 119 3.57 11.37 0.64
N ARG A 120 3.64 10.05 0.45
CA ARG A 120 4.15 9.13 1.48
C ARG A 120 5.63 8.95 1.35
N LYS A 121 6.36 9.09 2.46
CA LYS A 121 7.77 8.73 2.53
C LYS A 121 7.91 7.26 2.14
N LYS A 122 8.81 6.99 1.19
CA LYS A 122 9.22 5.62 0.92
C LYS A 122 10.06 5.15 2.11
N PHE A 123 9.53 4.18 2.80
CA PHE A 123 10.31 3.34 3.67
C PHE A 123 11.21 2.50 2.76
N PHE A 124 12.50 2.39 3.03
CA PHE A 124 13.37 1.43 2.35
C PHE A 124 14.17 0.72 3.41
N SER A 125 14.30 -0.60 3.30
CA SER A 125 15.30 -1.34 4.07
C SER A 125 16.67 -0.99 3.48
N ARG A 126 17.62 -0.57 4.32
CA ARG A 126 18.97 -0.17 3.88
C ARG A 126 19.92 -1.36 3.69
N GLY A 127 19.40 -2.58 3.62
CA GLY A 127 20.21 -3.81 3.58
C GLY A 127 19.45 -5.01 3.02
N GLU A 128 19.95 -6.20 3.33
CA GLU A 128 19.31 -7.47 2.99
C GLU A 128 17.92 -7.55 3.62
N ILE A 129 16.98 -8.06 2.84
CA ILE A 129 15.60 -8.22 3.26
C ILE A 129 15.49 -9.42 4.21
N LYS A 130 15.37 -9.14 5.51
CA LYS A 130 15.24 -10.17 6.56
C LYS A 130 13.80 -10.25 7.08
N LEU A 131 13.40 -11.44 7.56
CA LEU A 131 12.09 -11.61 8.19
C LEU A 131 11.97 -10.72 9.42
N ILE A 132 12.98 -10.76 10.29
CA ILE A 132 13.11 -9.86 11.43
C ILE A 132 14.09 -8.76 11.06
N GLU A 133 13.63 -7.52 11.15
CA GLU A 133 14.44 -6.30 11.03
C GLU A 133 14.68 -5.76 12.44
N PRO A 134 15.77 -6.16 13.12
CA PRO A 134 16.11 -5.56 14.40
C PRO A 134 16.62 -4.13 14.19
N PHE A 135 16.49 -3.28 15.20
CA PHE A 135 17.24 -2.03 15.25
C PHE A 135 18.73 -2.35 15.35
N TYR A 136 19.55 -1.73 14.52
CA TYR A 136 21.01 -1.90 14.52
C TYR A 136 21.71 -0.79 15.30
N THR A 137 21.03 0.32 15.56
CA THR A 137 21.55 1.43 16.38
C THR A 137 20.48 2.00 17.31
N LEU A 138 20.91 2.66 18.40
CA LEU A 138 20.00 3.41 19.26
C LEU A 138 19.35 4.61 18.55
N ALA A 139 20.06 5.22 17.58
CA ALA A 139 19.52 6.32 16.79
C ALA A 139 18.35 5.84 15.91
N GLU A 140 18.49 4.70 15.24
CA GLU A 140 17.42 4.09 14.45
C GLU A 140 16.21 3.75 15.32
N ALA A 141 16.44 3.16 16.49
CA ALA A 141 15.37 2.86 17.44
C ALA A 141 14.68 4.14 17.92
N ARG A 142 15.42 5.22 18.18
CA ARG A 142 14.88 6.51 18.57
C ARG A 142 13.95 7.06 17.50
N ASP A 143 14.46 7.22 16.29
CA ASP A 143 13.75 7.85 15.17
C ASP A 143 12.45 7.12 14.82
N LEU A 144 12.47 5.78 14.83
CA LEU A 144 11.29 4.98 14.53
C LEU A 144 10.26 4.97 15.67
N LEU A 145 10.71 4.95 16.93
CA LEU A 145 9.81 4.91 18.08
C LEU A 145 9.24 6.30 18.44
N SER A 146 9.93 7.39 18.10
CA SER A 146 9.51 8.76 18.41
C SER A 146 8.68 9.43 17.32
N GLY A 147 8.19 8.68 16.35
CA GLY A 147 7.40 9.22 15.25
C GLY A 147 6.14 9.98 15.71
N ASP A 148 5.61 10.80 14.81
CA ASP A 148 4.44 11.66 15.10
C ASP A 148 3.15 10.88 15.38
N LEU A 149 3.09 9.62 14.93
CA LEU A 149 1.94 8.74 15.04
C LEU A 149 2.12 7.70 16.14
N SER A 150 1.02 7.25 16.73
CA SER A 150 0.99 6.08 17.61
C SER A 150 1.55 4.84 16.91
N LEU A 151 2.32 4.04 17.64
CA LEU A 151 2.90 2.80 17.14
C LEU A 151 1.90 1.66 17.44
N ILE A 152 1.36 1.05 16.39
CA ILE A 152 0.47 -0.12 16.55
C ILE A 152 1.24 -1.41 16.35
N PHE A 153 0.95 -2.39 17.20
CA PHE A 153 1.35 -3.78 17.04
C PHE A 153 0.12 -4.63 16.77
N ILE A 154 0.26 -5.60 15.88
CA ILE A 154 -0.81 -6.47 15.41
C ILE A 154 -0.65 -7.84 16.06
N ASP A 155 -1.65 -8.28 16.81
CA ASP A 155 -1.67 -9.51 17.63
C ASP A 155 -0.63 -9.57 18.77
N LYS A 156 0.65 -9.26 18.50
CA LYS A 156 1.76 -9.31 19.45
C LYS A 156 2.66 -8.10 19.29
N ALA A 157 3.12 -7.58 20.43
CA ALA A 157 4.01 -6.43 20.48
C ALA A 157 5.41 -6.82 20.96
N GLN A 158 6.37 -6.71 20.06
CA GLN A 158 7.77 -7.09 20.28
C GLN A 158 8.67 -6.12 19.53
N LEU A 159 9.66 -5.59 20.23
CA LEU A 159 10.75 -4.84 19.62
C LEU A 159 11.98 -5.73 19.55
N PHE A 160 12.69 -5.67 18.41
CA PHE A 160 13.89 -6.45 18.17
C PHE A 160 15.07 -5.51 18.07
N PHE A 161 16.12 -5.77 18.85
CA PHE A 161 17.36 -5.01 18.83
C PHE A 161 18.50 -5.97 18.49
N ASN A 162 19.42 -5.55 17.65
CA ASN A 162 20.68 -6.27 17.48
C ASN A 162 21.45 -6.21 18.81
N LYS A 163 22.11 -7.30 19.24
CA LYS A 163 22.87 -7.31 20.52
C LYS A 163 23.93 -6.21 20.60
N ASN A 164 24.42 -5.73 19.46
CA ASN A 164 25.48 -4.74 19.38
C ASN A 164 24.97 -3.31 19.63
N VAL A 165 23.64 -3.08 19.57
CA VAL A 165 23.01 -1.77 19.81
C VAL A 165 23.46 -1.14 21.14
N PHE A 166 23.69 -1.98 22.15
CA PHE A 166 24.02 -1.55 23.51
C PHE A 166 25.47 -1.83 23.91
N GLN A 167 26.37 -2.15 22.97
CA GLN A 167 27.77 -2.46 23.28
C GLN A 167 28.48 -1.33 24.03
N ASN A 168 28.24 -0.08 23.63
CA ASN A 168 28.81 1.10 24.29
C ASN A 168 28.25 1.35 25.71
N TYR A 169 27.33 0.50 26.17
CA TYR A 169 26.59 0.65 27.41
C TYR A 169 26.73 -0.57 28.33
N ASP A 170 27.66 -1.49 28.08
CA ASP A 170 27.84 -2.76 28.83
C ASP A 170 26.59 -3.64 28.86
N GLN A 171 25.76 -3.54 27.81
CA GLN A 171 24.50 -4.26 27.66
C GLN A 171 23.41 -3.85 28.68
N PRO A 172 22.13 -3.89 28.28
CA PRO A 172 21.03 -3.55 29.17
C PRO A 172 20.78 -4.71 30.13
N GLU A 173 20.57 -4.38 31.40
CA GLU A 173 20.12 -5.31 32.45
C GLU A 173 18.61 -5.27 32.67
N ALA A 174 18.00 -4.15 32.35
CA ALA A 174 16.58 -3.94 32.54
C ALA A 174 16.06 -2.90 31.55
N PHE A 175 14.80 -3.08 31.16
CA PHE A 175 14.04 -2.09 30.41
C PHE A 175 12.86 -1.62 31.24
N PHE A 176 12.43 -0.38 31.02
CA PHE A 176 11.30 0.21 31.73
C PHE A 176 10.44 1.00 30.75
N LEU A 177 9.12 0.81 30.79
CA LEU A 177 8.17 1.73 30.18
C LEU A 177 7.65 2.69 31.25
N LEU A 178 7.83 3.99 31.03
CA LEU A 178 7.15 5.04 31.76
C LEU A 178 5.96 5.52 30.92
N TYR A 179 4.81 5.75 31.56
CA TYR A 179 3.62 6.32 30.93
C TYR A 179 2.80 7.11 31.95
N THR A 180 1.93 7.97 31.46
CA THR A 180 0.98 8.74 32.29
C THR A 180 -0.43 8.26 31.99
N HIS A 181 -1.18 7.88 33.02
CA HIS A 181 -2.61 7.51 32.95
C HIS A 181 -3.39 8.41 33.91
N GLN A 182 -4.39 9.14 33.38
CA GLN A 182 -5.21 10.08 34.17
C GLN A 182 -4.37 11.08 35.01
N GLY A 183 -3.30 11.61 34.43
CA GLY A 183 -2.39 12.55 35.08
C GLY A 183 -1.39 11.93 36.06
N LYS A 184 -1.49 10.63 36.37
CA LYS A 184 -0.55 9.91 37.25
C LYS A 184 0.50 9.16 36.44
N LYS A 185 1.76 9.29 36.85
CA LYS A 185 2.88 8.57 36.23
C LYS A 185 2.93 7.14 36.75
N ALA A 186 3.14 6.20 35.84
CA ALA A 186 3.37 4.79 36.13
C ALA A 186 4.68 4.34 35.47
N VAL A 187 5.36 3.39 36.10
CA VAL A 187 6.58 2.78 35.57
C VAL A 187 6.42 1.27 35.62
N LYS A 188 6.62 0.61 34.48
CA LYS A 188 6.58 -0.84 34.36
C LYS A 188 7.95 -1.35 33.94
N LYS A 189 8.58 -2.19 34.79
CA LYS A 189 9.76 -2.96 34.40
C LYS A 189 9.34 -3.99 33.35
N LEU A 190 10.09 -4.07 32.26
CA LEU A 190 9.82 -4.95 31.14
C LEU A 190 10.77 -6.15 31.19
N SER A 191 10.22 -7.33 30.98
CA SER A 191 11.00 -8.54 30.72
C SER A 191 11.53 -8.50 29.29
N TYR A 192 12.71 -9.07 29.05
CA TYR A 192 13.28 -9.21 27.72
C TYR A 192 13.95 -10.58 27.58
N GLN A 193 14.12 -11.02 26.35
CA GLN A 193 14.87 -12.21 25.98
C GLN A 193 16.15 -11.78 25.26
N ARG A 194 17.23 -12.53 25.45
CA ARG A 194 18.51 -12.28 24.80
C ARG A 194 19.02 -13.58 24.19
N THR A 195 19.41 -13.51 22.93
CA THR A 195 20.15 -14.53 22.19
C THR A 195 21.54 -14.00 21.85
N ASP A 196 22.34 -14.82 21.18
CA ASP A 196 23.70 -14.47 20.77
C ASP A 196 23.76 -13.33 19.75
N ASP A 197 22.66 -13.00 19.08
CA ASP A 197 22.59 -12.00 18.01
C ASP A 197 21.57 -10.89 18.28
N GLN A 198 20.64 -11.10 19.22
CA GLN A 198 19.45 -10.26 19.36
C GLN A 198 18.99 -10.10 20.81
N ILE A 199 18.41 -8.93 21.09
CA ILE A 199 17.59 -8.67 22.26
C ILE A 199 16.15 -8.49 21.77
N THR A 200 15.24 -9.29 22.30
CA THR A 200 13.81 -9.20 22.04
C THR A 200 13.13 -8.63 23.27
N LEU A 201 12.44 -7.51 23.09
CA LEU A 201 11.69 -6.83 24.14
C LEU A 201 10.19 -6.99 23.87
N PRO A 202 9.51 -7.95 24.52
CA PRO A 202 8.07 -8.03 24.52
C PRO A 202 7.49 -6.79 25.21
N LEU A 203 6.72 -6.01 24.46
CA LEU A 203 5.82 -5.02 25.03
C LEU A 203 4.49 -5.73 25.29
N ASP A 204 4.50 -6.60 26.31
CA ASP A 204 3.41 -7.53 26.65
C ASP A 204 1.98 -6.96 26.42
N LYS A 205 1.00 -7.81 26.05
CA LYS A 205 -0.42 -7.44 25.86
C LYS A 205 -1.05 -6.68 27.05
N ASN A 206 -0.49 -6.83 28.23
CA ASN A 206 -0.87 -6.22 29.49
C ASN A 206 0.02 -5.03 29.85
N ILE A 207 0.75 -4.42 28.91
CA ILE A 207 1.63 -3.26 29.18
C ILE A 207 0.88 -2.11 29.86
N TYR A 208 -0.43 -2.04 29.63
CA TYR A 208 -1.40 -1.16 30.31
C TYR A 208 -2.54 -1.94 31.00
N ALA A 209 -2.27 -3.15 31.51
CA ALA A 209 -3.33 -3.95 32.14
C ALA A 209 -4.06 -3.19 33.24
N GLY A 210 -5.38 -3.34 33.25
CA GLY A 210 -6.28 -2.57 34.11
C GLY A 210 -6.76 -1.24 33.52
N ILE A 211 -6.19 -0.80 32.37
CA ILE A 211 -6.60 0.41 31.67
C ILE A 211 -7.43 0.01 30.45
N SER A 212 -8.73 0.31 30.47
CA SER A 212 -9.67 0.02 29.39
C SER A 212 -9.64 1.06 28.27
N ASP A 213 -9.48 2.35 28.61
CA ASP A 213 -9.39 3.44 27.64
C ASP A 213 -7.94 3.85 27.40
N LEU A 214 -7.33 3.29 26.36
CA LEU A 214 -5.96 3.59 25.96
C LEU A 214 -5.77 5.06 25.51
N ASN A 215 -6.84 5.80 25.19
CA ASN A 215 -6.74 7.22 24.82
C ASN A 215 -6.34 8.10 26.02
N THR A 216 -6.55 7.61 27.25
CA THR A 216 -6.12 8.29 28.48
C THR A 216 -4.62 8.16 28.75
N ILE A 217 -3.91 7.35 27.97
CA ILE A 217 -2.48 7.08 28.13
C ILE A 217 -1.68 8.09 27.32
N SER A 218 -0.72 8.74 27.97
CA SER A 218 0.15 9.73 27.36
C SER A 218 1.59 9.61 27.86
N GLN A 219 2.50 10.40 27.27
CA GLN A 219 3.89 10.54 27.72
C GLN A 219 4.65 9.21 27.85
N ASN A 220 4.46 8.31 26.89
CA ASN A 220 5.16 7.04 26.89
C ASN A 220 6.65 7.25 26.63
N ALA A 221 7.49 6.58 27.43
CA ALA A 221 8.93 6.64 27.27
C ALA A 221 9.55 5.29 27.66
N LEU A 222 10.37 4.76 26.76
CA LEU A 222 11.14 3.55 26.98
C LEU A 222 12.52 3.91 27.51
N PHE A 223 12.92 3.27 28.60
CA PHE A 223 14.21 3.42 29.22
C PHE A 223 14.92 2.06 29.28
N PHE A 224 16.24 2.09 29.35
CA PHE A 224 17.06 0.94 29.66
C PHE A 224 18.04 1.29 30.79
N LYS A 225 18.37 0.33 31.66
CA LYS A 225 19.40 0.47 32.69
C LYS A 225 20.51 -0.52 32.40
N THR A 226 21.74 -0.10 32.69
CA THR A 226 22.94 -0.93 32.53
C THR A 226 23.65 -1.06 33.89
N ASN A 227 24.62 -1.97 33.97
CA ASN A 227 25.42 -2.16 35.16
C ASN A 227 26.22 -0.93 35.58
N LYS A 228 26.68 -0.14 34.60
CA LYS A 228 27.49 1.06 34.84
C LYS A 228 26.67 2.27 35.29
N THR A 229 25.38 2.33 34.95
CA THR A 229 24.58 3.53 35.24
C THR A 229 23.67 3.31 36.46
N ARG A 230 23.81 4.21 37.46
CA ARG A 230 22.89 4.23 38.60
C ARG A 230 21.45 4.58 38.18
N LYS A 231 21.28 5.37 37.12
CA LYS A 231 19.97 5.84 36.61
C LYS A 231 19.65 5.21 35.24
N PRO A 232 18.38 4.83 34.99
CA PRO A 232 17.94 4.42 33.66
C PRO A 232 18.15 5.53 32.61
N THR A 233 18.64 5.14 31.44
CA THR A 233 18.86 6.00 30.27
C THR A 233 17.63 5.97 29.38
N LEU A 234 17.20 7.14 28.90
CA LEU A 234 16.11 7.25 27.94
C LEU A 234 16.52 6.61 26.61
N LEU A 235 15.78 5.59 26.19
CA LEU A 235 15.87 5.03 24.86
C LEU A 235 15.12 5.95 23.90
N SER A 236 13.80 6.07 24.06
CA SER A 236 12.97 6.91 23.19
C SER A 236 11.70 7.37 23.93
N ARG A 237 11.23 8.57 23.62
CA ARG A 237 9.86 8.99 23.91
C ARG A 237 9.00 8.50 22.77
N MET A 238 8.02 7.67 23.09
CA MET A 238 7.14 7.08 22.10
C MET A 238 5.73 7.65 22.24
N LYS A 239 5.00 7.66 21.13
CA LYS A 239 3.53 7.77 21.20
C LYS A 239 2.95 6.50 21.82
N THR A 240 1.65 6.53 22.12
CA THR A 240 0.98 5.40 22.75
C THR A 240 1.16 4.13 21.94
N VAL A 241 1.59 3.07 22.62
CA VAL A 241 1.70 1.73 22.04
C VAL A 241 0.30 1.14 22.01
N VAL A 242 -0.15 0.64 20.87
CA VAL A 242 -1.50 0.07 20.78
C VAL A 242 -1.38 -1.34 20.22
N VAL A 243 -1.84 -2.33 20.98
CA VAL A 243 -1.90 -3.71 20.50
C VAL A 243 -3.31 -3.97 19.97
N VAL A 244 -3.45 -4.10 18.66
CA VAL A 244 -4.75 -4.29 18.01
C VAL A 244 -4.94 -5.74 17.55
N LYS A 245 -6.18 -6.20 17.61
CA LYS A 245 -6.65 -7.40 16.93
C LYS A 245 -7.48 -6.98 15.73
N PRO A 246 -6.99 -7.18 14.49
CA PRO A 246 -7.74 -6.74 13.32
C PRO A 246 -9.09 -7.43 13.19
N ASP A 247 -10.11 -6.63 12.89
CA ASP A 247 -11.48 -7.12 12.73
C ASP A 247 -11.69 -7.89 11.40
N LYS A 248 -12.88 -8.46 11.23
CA LYS A 248 -13.24 -9.23 10.03
C LYS A 248 -13.27 -8.37 8.76
N LYS A 249 -13.67 -7.11 8.87
CA LYS A 249 -13.75 -6.18 7.74
C LYS A 249 -12.36 -5.83 7.24
N PHE A 250 -11.44 -5.47 8.12
CA PHE A 250 -10.03 -5.25 7.84
C PHE A 250 -9.42 -6.45 7.12
N LYS A 251 -9.60 -7.66 7.67
CA LYS A 251 -9.06 -8.89 7.08
C LYS A 251 -9.57 -9.13 5.65
N LYS A 252 -10.86 -8.87 5.40
CA LYS A 252 -11.46 -9.00 4.06
C LYS A 252 -10.86 -7.98 3.09
N GLU A 253 -10.77 -6.71 3.50
CA GLU A 253 -10.20 -5.65 2.66
C GLU A 253 -8.70 -5.88 2.38
N MET A 254 -7.95 -6.36 3.37
CA MET A 254 -6.55 -6.76 3.21
C MET A 254 -6.39 -7.92 2.22
N ALA A 255 -7.27 -8.93 2.27
CA ALA A 255 -7.23 -10.05 1.33
C ALA A 255 -7.46 -9.58 -0.12
N GLU A 256 -8.36 -8.63 -0.32
CA GLU A 256 -8.60 -8.03 -1.63
C GLU A 256 -7.42 -7.17 -2.10
N LEU A 257 -6.80 -6.40 -1.18
CA LEU A 257 -5.58 -5.65 -1.43
C LEU A 257 -4.44 -6.56 -1.90
N ILE A 258 -4.17 -7.65 -1.18
CA ILE A 258 -3.12 -8.61 -1.52
C ILE A 258 -3.33 -9.17 -2.93
N LYS A 259 -4.57 -9.54 -3.29
CA LYS A 259 -4.90 -10.01 -4.64
C LYS A 259 -4.64 -8.99 -5.74
N ILE A 260 -4.70 -7.69 -5.44
CA ILE A 260 -4.34 -6.62 -6.38
C ILE A 260 -2.82 -6.53 -6.46
N LEU A 261 -2.13 -6.49 -5.33
CA LEU A 261 -0.67 -6.42 -5.27
C LEU A 261 -0.01 -7.59 -6.02
N ASP A 262 -0.49 -8.82 -5.87
CA ASP A 262 0.06 -9.97 -6.59
C ASP A 262 -0.03 -9.85 -8.12
N ARG A 263 -1.05 -9.16 -8.65
CA ARG A 263 -1.14 -8.89 -10.09
C ARG A 263 -0.18 -7.80 -10.54
N GLU A 264 0.01 -6.79 -9.69
CA GLU A 264 0.79 -5.58 -10.01
C GLU A 264 2.29 -5.77 -9.84
N TYR A 265 2.71 -6.79 -9.08
CA TYR A 265 4.12 -7.17 -8.87
C TYR A 265 4.45 -8.51 -9.55
N THR A 266 3.78 -8.86 -10.64
CA THR A 266 4.23 -9.95 -11.54
C THR A 266 5.53 -9.56 -12.26
N GLU A 267 6.36 -10.54 -12.65
CA GLU A 267 7.61 -10.28 -13.38
C GLU A 267 7.38 -9.39 -14.62
N LYS A 268 6.29 -9.61 -15.35
CA LYS A 268 5.90 -8.78 -16.51
C LYS A 268 5.60 -7.33 -16.12
N ALA A 269 4.93 -7.10 -15.00
CA ALA A 269 4.64 -5.76 -14.50
C ALA A 269 5.91 -5.07 -13.98
N ILE A 270 6.76 -5.80 -13.26
CA ILE A 270 8.06 -5.34 -12.76
C ILE A 270 8.97 -4.93 -13.92
N LYS A 271 9.12 -5.79 -14.95
CA LYS A 271 9.87 -5.49 -16.18
C LYS A 271 9.45 -4.19 -16.83
N LYS A 272 8.15 -3.95 -16.92
CA LYS A 272 7.62 -2.70 -17.50
C LYS A 272 7.90 -1.50 -16.61
N ARG A 273 7.74 -1.63 -15.29
CA ARG A 273 8.02 -0.54 -14.34
C ARG A 273 9.50 -0.16 -14.32
N ALA A 274 10.40 -1.15 -14.33
CA ALA A 274 11.85 -0.94 -14.39
C ALA A 274 12.23 -0.07 -15.60
N LYS A 275 11.65 -0.36 -16.78
CA LYS A 275 11.83 0.45 -17.99
C LYS A 275 11.29 1.88 -17.83
N THR A 276 10.09 2.05 -17.30
CA THR A 276 9.48 3.38 -17.11
C THR A 276 10.22 4.24 -16.08
N GLN A 277 10.82 3.62 -15.06
CA GLN A 277 11.53 4.31 -13.98
C GLN A 277 13.05 4.37 -14.19
N ASN A 278 13.54 3.95 -15.36
CA ASN A 278 14.98 3.83 -15.65
C ASN A 278 15.77 3.16 -14.52
N SER A 279 15.22 2.08 -13.96
CA SER A 279 15.77 1.36 -12.80
C SER A 279 16.20 -0.05 -13.22
N SER A 280 17.21 -0.61 -12.55
CA SER A 280 17.65 -2.00 -12.82
C SER A 280 16.51 -3.00 -12.60
N LEU A 281 16.30 -3.89 -13.57
CA LEU A 281 15.30 -4.95 -13.46
C LEU A 281 15.57 -5.85 -12.25
N ARG A 282 16.84 -6.25 -12.07
CA ARG A 282 17.27 -7.06 -10.92
C ARG A 282 16.92 -6.38 -9.61
N PHE A 283 17.27 -5.10 -9.48
CA PHE A 283 16.91 -4.29 -8.31
C PHE A 283 15.40 -4.27 -8.05
N MET A 284 14.57 -4.13 -9.09
CA MET A 284 13.11 -4.06 -8.95
C MET A 284 12.49 -5.42 -8.61
N ILE A 285 13.07 -6.53 -9.07
CA ILE A 285 12.66 -7.89 -8.70
C ILE A 285 13.01 -8.13 -7.23
N ASP A 286 14.25 -7.85 -6.83
CA ASP A 286 14.76 -8.08 -5.47
C ASP A 286 13.96 -7.28 -4.42
N ARG A 287 13.36 -6.15 -4.82
CA ARG A 287 12.60 -5.25 -3.95
C ARG A 287 11.08 -5.38 -4.08
N ALA A 288 10.58 -6.28 -4.92
CA ALA A 288 9.15 -6.38 -5.22
C ALA A 288 8.31 -6.67 -3.96
N ASP A 289 8.72 -7.63 -3.14
CA ASP A 289 8.02 -7.98 -1.91
C ASP A 289 8.10 -6.86 -0.85
N GLU A 290 9.21 -6.10 -0.85
CA GLU A 290 9.36 -4.93 0.01
C GLU A 290 8.36 -3.84 -0.38
N TYR A 291 8.19 -3.57 -1.67
CA TYR A 291 7.17 -2.64 -2.16
C TYR A 291 5.75 -3.11 -1.83
N LYS A 292 5.45 -4.41 -1.96
CA LYS A 292 4.18 -4.97 -1.50
C LYS A 292 3.96 -4.72 -0.01
N LEU A 293 4.98 -4.97 0.81
CA LEU A 293 4.91 -4.72 2.26
C LEU A 293 4.64 -3.25 2.57
N TYR A 294 5.18 -2.30 1.79
CA TYR A 294 4.87 -0.88 1.98
C TYR A 294 3.44 -0.51 1.65
N ASP A 295 2.90 -1.04 0.55
CA ASP A 295 1.49 -0.84 0.23
C ASP A 295 0.58 -1.39 1.35
N ILE A 296 0.99 -2.51 1.98
CA ILE A 296 0.31 -3.10 3.14
C ILE A 296 0.47 -2.23 4.40
N ILE A 297 1.69 -1.78 4.75
CA ILE A 297 1.94 -0.89 5.90
C ILE A 297 1.12 0.39 5.77
N HIS A 298 1.07 0.96 4.58
CA HIS A 298 0.21 2.10 4.29
C HIS A 298 -1.26 1.78 4.50
N PHE A 299 -1.71 0.54 4.24
CA PHE A 299 -3.09 0.15 4.49
C PHE A 299 -3.42 0.12 5.98
N PHE A 300 -2.53 -0.43 6.80
CA PHE A 300 -2.63 -0.35 8.25
C PHE A 300 -2.69 1.10 8.74
N LEU A 301 -1.79 1.95 8.22
CA LEU A 301 -1.75 3.36 8.56
C LEU A 301 -3.10 4.06 8.32
N ASP A 302 -3.71 3.80 7.17
CA ASP A 302 -4.97 4.47 6.81
C ASP A 302 -6.14 3.97 7.63
N TYR A 303 -6.16 2.66 7.88
CA TYR A 303 -7.26 2.02 8.58
C TYR A 303 -7.27 2.39 10.07
N TYR A 304 -6.08 2.42 10.70
CA TYR A 304 -5.93 2.63 12.14
C TYR A 304 -5.49 4.05 12.52
N ASP A 305 -5.20 4.93 11.55
CA ASP A 305 -4.63 6.27 11.79
C ASP A 305 -3.35 6.20 12.65
N SER A 306 -2.55 5.14 12.45
CA SER A 306 -1.40 4.80 13.30
C SER A 306 -0.36 3.98 12.55
N MET A 307 0.92 4.20 12.86
CA MET A 307 2.02 3.55 12.18
C MET A 307 2.19 2.12 12.70
N PRO A 308 2.06 1.07 11.87
CA PRO A 308 2.31 -0.28 12.34
C PRO A 308 3.79 -0.57 12.50
N GLU A 309 4.14 -1.32 13.54
CA GLU A 309 5.47 -1.91 13.66
C GLU A 309 5.64 -2.99 12.58
N ARG A 310 6.75 -2.92 11.85
CA ARG A 310 6.95 -3.70 10.62
C ARG A 310 7.02 -5.20 10.86
N ASN A 311 7.76 -5.64 11.88
CA ASN A 311 7.92 -7.06 12.17
C ASN A 311 6.58 -7.68 12.57
N SER A 312 5.78 -6.94 13.34
CA SER A 312 4.42 -7.30 13.73
C SER A 312 3.51 -7.49 12.52
N VAL A 313 3.59 -6.60 11.52
CA VAL A 313 2.88 -6.79 10.23
C VAL A 313 3.35 -8.05 9.51
N LYS A 314 4.66 -8.28 9.40
CA LYS A 314 5.21 -9.48 8.73
C LYS A 314 4.71 -10.77 9.39
N PHE A 315 4.80 -10.88 10.71
CA PHE A 315 4.31 -12.06 11.42
C PHE A 315 2.81 -12.26 11.28
N TRP A 316 2.04 -11.17 11.34
CA TRP A 316 0.60 -11.24 11.15
C TRP A 316 0.24 -11.68 9.72
N LEU A 317 0.95 -11.19 8.70
CA LEU A 317 0.77 -11.59 7.32
C LEU A 317 1.08 -13.08 7.11
N ILE A 318 2.19 -13.58 7.67
CA ILE A 318 2.55 -15.01 7.58
C ILE A 318 1.45 -15.88 8.17
N LYS A 319 0.94 -15.50 9.34
CA LYS A 319 -0.11 -16.24 10.05
C LYS A 319 -1.44 -16.25 9.31
N ASN A 320 -1.86 -15.10 8.74
CA ASN A 320 -3.20 -14.94 8.17
C ASN A 320 -3.25 -15.15 6.65
N PHE A 321 -2.11 -15.03 5.95
CA PHE A 321 -1.96 -15.18 4.51
C PHE A 321 -0.73 -16.05 4.20
N PRO A 322 -0.75 -17.35 4.52
CA PRO A 322 0.43 -18.21 4.46
C PRO A 322 1.05 -18.35 3.06
N LYS A 323 0.25 -18.13 2.01
CA LYS A 323 0.67 -18.14 0.60
C LYS A 323 1.33 -16.83 0.14
N LEU A 324 1.25 -15.76 0.94
CA LEU A 324 1.91 -14.49 0.62
C LEU A 324 3.42 -14.64 0.87
N GLN A 325 4.22 -14.26 -0.12
CA GLN A 325 5.65 -14.05 0.07
C GLN A 325 5.84 -12.78 0.89
N VAL A 326 6.46 -12.95 2.05
CA VAL A 326 6.77 -11.86 2.97
C VAL A 326 8.27 -11.64 2.93
N PRO A 327 8.74 -10.37 2.88
CA PRO A 327 10.16 -10.05 2.82
C PRO A 327 10.98 -10.82 3.87
N GLY A 328 11.96 -11.61 3.40
CA GLY A 328 12.92 -12.37 4.21
C GLY A 328 12.41 -13.68 4.80
N LYS A 329 11.21 -14.15 4.43
CA LYS A 329 10.72 -15.49 4.71
C LYS A 329 11.41 -16.50 3.79
N GLN A 330 12.10 -17.50 4.35
CA GLN A 330 12.55 -18.65 3.56
C GLN A 330 11.33 -19.52 3.22
N ASN A 331 11.22 -19.95 1.95
CA ASN A 331 10.10 -20.76 1.46
C ASN A 331 10.16 -22.19 1.98
#